data_AF-A0A4P9YUT9-F1
#
_entry.id   AF-A0A4P9YUT9-F1
#
_cell.length_a   1.000
_cell.length_b   1.000
_cell.length_c   1.000
_cell.angle_alpha   90.00
_cell.angle_beta   90.00
_cell.angle_gamma   90.00
#
_symmetry.space_group_name_H-M   'P 1'
#
loop_
_entity.id
_entity.type
_entity.pdbx_description
1 polymer ?
#
loop_
_entity_poly.entity_id
_entity_poly.type
_entity_poly.pdbx_seq_one_letter_code
_entity_poly.pdbx_strand_id
1 'polypeptide(L)'
;MEPAIDDPEIERTIEEKLRAFARHLDATDSDSAQMVVGFFEKRTKQSWFSKAEEQVCWEEWPITVTCVRPRDERAYLRQAASAQLRKLLAGIVHTVETHREHVPAITTNEGNPFPYQSIVMGHDVQANHA
;
A
#
# COMPACT_ATOMS: atom_id res chain seq x y z
N MET A 1 14.53 15.60 -6.34
CA MET A 1 13.95 15.27 -5.03
C MET A 1 12.77 14.37 -5.34
N GLU A 2 12.82 13.11 -4.93
CA GLU A 2 11.65 12.23 -5.05
C GLU A 2 10.64 12.66 -3.99
N PRO A 3 9.33 12.68 -4.30
CA PRO A 3 8.33 13.03 -3.29
C PRO A 3 8.38 12.00 -2.16
N ALA A 4 8.62 12.47 -0.94
CA ALA A 4 8.65 11.65 0.27
C ALA A 4 7.90 12.39 1.38
N ILE A 5 7.24 11.62 2.25
CA ILE A 5 6.63 12.15 3.48
C ILE A 5 7.72 12.11 4.55
N ASP A 6 8.06 13.27 5.09
CA ASP A 6 9.03 13.40 6.20
C ASP A 6 8.33 13.14 7.53
N ASP A 7 7.99 11.88 7.78
CA ASP A 7 7.36 11.41 9.01
C ASP A 7 8.08 10.13 9.50
N PRO A 8 8.77 10.20 10.66
CA PRO A 8 9.55 9.08 11.17
C PRO A 8 8.69 7.89 11.62
N GLU A 9 7.42 8.11 11.99
CA GLU A 9 6.52 7.02 12.34
C GLU A 9 6.05 6.25 11.11
N ILE A 10 5.82 6.97 10.00
CA ILE A 10 5.53 6.37 8.70
C ILE A 10 6.73 5.57 8.21
N GLU A 11 7.93 6.16 8.24
CA GLU A 11 9.15 5.48 7.81
C GLU A 11 9.39 4.19 8.63
N ARG A 12 9.27 4.27 9.96
CA ARG A 12 9.36 3.11 10.84
C ARG A 12 8.34 2.04 10.49
N THR A 13 7.10 2.43 10.25
CA THR A 13 6.01 1.49 9.90
C THR A 13 6.28 0.79 8.57
N ILE A 14 6.75 1.53 7.55
CA ILE A 14 7.13 0.98 6.24
C ILE A 14 8.25 -0.04 6.42
N GLU A 15 9.31 0.33 7.14
CA GLU A 15 10.46 -0.55 7.38
C GLU A 15 10.07 -1.84 8.13
N GLU A 16 9.21 -1.75 9.15
CA GLU A 16 8.69 -2.90 9.88
C GLU A 16 7.92 -3.87 8.96
N LYS A 17 7.10 -3.32 8.05
CA LYS A 17 6.32 -4.10 7.08
C LYS A 17 7.19 -4.72 6.01
N LEU A 18 8.19 -4.00 5.50
CA LEU A 18 9.18 -4.54 4.55
C LEU A 18 10.00 -5.67 5.17
N ARG A 19 10.37 -5.58 6.45
CA ARG A 19 11.03 -6.67 7.18
C ARG A 19 10.13 -7.89 7.36
N ALA A 20 8.84 -7.69 7.62
CA ALA A 20 7.86 -8.78 7.64
C ALA A 20 7.72 -9.42 6.26
N PHE A 21 7.69 -8.60 5.21
CA PHE A 21 7.62 -9.05 3.81
C PHE A 21 8.82 -9.92 3.42
N ALA A 22 10.04 -9.46 3.68
CA ALA A 22 11.25 -10.22 3.38
C ALA A 22 11.27 -11.58 4.11
N ARG A 23 10.92 -11.60 5.40
CA ARG A 23 10.81 -12.84 6.18
C ARG A 23 9.77 -13.81 5.61
N HIS A 24 8.66 -13.28 5.08
CA HIS A 24 7.62 -14.11 4.46
C HIS A 24 8.11 -14.75 3.16
N LEU A 25 8.81 -14.01 2.30
CA LEU A 25 9.44 -14.57 1.10
C LEU A 25 10.44 -15.67 1.44
N ASP A 26 11.32 -15.41 2.42
CA ASP A 26 12.31 -16.40 2.86
C ASP A 26 11.66 -17.67 3.45
N ALA A 27 10.55 -17.54 4.18
CA ALA A 27 9.85 -18.66 4.80
C ALA A 27 9.04 -19.51 3.81
N THR A 28 8.59 -18.92 2.71
CA THR A 28 7.74 -19.59 1.70
C THR A 28 8.51 -20.09 0.49
N ASP A 29 9.82 -19.80 0.41
CA ASP A 29 10.65 -20.00 -0.79
C ASP A 29 10.01 -19.40 -2.05
N SER A 30 9.26 -18.30 -1.87
CA SER A 30 8.62 -17.57 -2.96
C SER A 30 9.52 -16.43 -3.42
N ASP A 31 9.56 -16.22 -4.73
CA ASP A 31 10.24 -15.06 -5.34
C ASP A 31 9.29 -13.86 -5.50
N SER A 32 8.01 -13.98 -5.12
CA SER A 32 7.07 -12.86 -5.20
C SER A 32 5.99 -12.91 -4.13
N ALA A 33 5.58 -11.75 -3.65
CA ALA A 33 4.42 -11.61 -2.78
C ALA A 33 3.76 -10.25 -2.99
N GLN A 34 2.53 -10.10 -2.49
CA GLN A 34 1.77 -8.87 -2.62
C GLN A 34 1.66 -8.15 -1.27
N MET A 35 1.81 -6.83 -1.32
CA MET A 35 1.52 -5.91 -0.24
C MET A 35 0.32 -5.05 -0.67
N VAL A 36 -0.62 -4.77 0.22
CA VAL A 36 -1.78 -3.93 -0.09
C VAL A 36 -1.76 -2.71 0.80
N VAL A 37 -1.84 -1.51 0.23
CA VAL A 37 -2.05 -0.26 0.97
C VAL A 37 -3.53 0.07 0.94
N GLY A 38 -4.17 0.12 2.11
CA GLY A 38 -5.59 0.49 2.23
C GLY A 38 -5.81 1.85 2.88
N PHE A 39 -6.81 2.58 2.39
CA PHE A 39 -7.30 3.83 2.96
C PHE A 39 -8.67 3.63 3.58
N PHE A 40 -8.83 4.12 4.81
CA PHE A 40 -10.01 3.85 5.63
C PHE A 40 -10.66 5.15 6.11
N GLU A 41 -11.98 5.11 6.31
CA GLU A 41 -12.76 6.17 6.92
C GLU A 41 -13.23 5.70 8.31
N LYS A 42 -13.03 6.52 9.34
CA LYS A 42 -13.63 6.30 10.66
C LYS A 42 -15.09 6.76 10.61
N ARG A 43 -16.03 5.82 10.63
CA ARG A 43 -17.47 6.12 10.71
C ARG A 43 -17.99 5.86 12.12
N THR A 44 -18.69 6.85 12.68
CA THR A 44 -19.44 6.65 13.92
C THR A 44 -20.88 6.32 13.56
N LYS A 45 -21.29 5.07 13.78
CA LYS A 45 -22.70 4.71 13.62
C LYS A 45 -23.39 4.97 14.95
N GLN A 46 -24.20 6.04 15.01
CA GLN A 46 -25.06 6.27 16.17
C GLN A 46 -26.24 5.30 16.09
N SER A 47 -26.18 4.20 16.84
CA SER A 47 -27.36 3.43 17.18
C SER A 47 -27.96 4.03 18.44
N TRP A 48 -29.28 4.07 18.54
CA TRP A 48 -30.07 4.69 19.61
C TRP A 48 -29.69 4.30 21.06
N PHE A 49 -28.76 3.36 21.28
CA PHE A 49 -28.13 3.07 22.58
C PHE A 49 -26.62 2.77 22.57
N SER A 50 -25.91 2.92 21.46
CA SER A 50 -24.46 2.72 21.43
C SER A 50 -23.77 3.56 20.36
N LYS A 51 -22.59 4.10 20.72
CA LYS A 51 -21.63 4.64 19.76
C LYS A 51 -20.66 3.51 19.42
N ALA A 52 -20.75 2.97 18.22
CA ALA A 52 -19.74 2.07 17.68
C ALA A 52 -18.93 2.85 16.63
N GLU A 53 -17.61 2.87 16.79
CA GLU A 53 -16.68 3.33 15.77
C GLU A 53 -16.39 2.15 14.83
N GLU A 54 -16.60 2.37 13.54
CA GLU A 54 -16.31 1.43 12.46
C GLU A 54 -15.23 2.02 11.55
N GLN A 55 -14.37 1.18 11.00
CA GLN A 55 -13.44 1.56 9.94
C GLN A 55 -13.91 0.97 8.62
N VAL A 56 -14.14 1.81 7.62
CA VAL A 56 -14.61 1.41 6.30
C VAL A 56 -13.50 1.65 5.28
N CYS A 57 -13.04 0.58 4.62
CA CYS A 57 -12.09 0.70 3.52
C CYS A 57 -12.78 1.36 2.32
N TRP A 58 -12.19 2.42 1.78
CA TRP A 58 -12.73 3.13 0.62
C TRP A 58 -11.79 3.08 -0.59
N GLU A 59 -10.54 2.68 -0.40
CA GLU A 59 -9.58 2.49 -1.49
C GLU A 59 -8.46 1.51 -1.10
N GLU A 60 -8.08 0.64 -2.03
CA GLU A 60 -6.99 -0.33 -1.86
C GLU A 60 -6.03 -0.31 -3.05
N TRP A 61 -4.74 -0.39 -2.76
CA TRP A 61 -3.66 -0.43 -3.74
C TRP A 61 -2.82 -1.69 -3.53
N PRO A 62 -3.09 -2.76 -4.29
CA PRO A 62 -2.24 -3.93 -4.32
C PRO A 62 -0.93 -3.62 -5.07
N ILE A 63 0.19 -3.95 -4.43
CA ILE A 63 1.56 -3.78 -4.90
C ILE A 63 2.24 -5.15 -4.87
N THR A 64 2.45 -5.73 -6.05
CA THR A 64 3.22 -6.97 -6.18
C THR A 64 4.71 -6.67 -6.23
N VAL A 65 5.47 -7.32 -5.35
CA VAL A 65 6.93 -7.21 -5.30
C VAL A 65 7.54 -8.55 -5.65
N THR A 66 8.45 -8.53 -6.62
CA THR A 66 9.22 -9.69 -7.06
C THR A 66 10.68 -9.52 -6.66
N CYS A 67 11.21 -10.50 -5.91
CA CYS A 67 12.61 -10.60 -5.58
C CYS A 67 13.36 -11.22 -6.76
N VAL A 68 14.42 -10.57 -7.20
CA VAL A 68 15.31 -11.08 -8.26
C VAL A 68 16.69 -11.27 -7.65
N ARG A 69 17.29 -12.46 -7.83
CA ARG A 69 18.64 -12.80 -7.33
C ARG A 69 19.66 -12.87 -8.48
N PRO A 70 20.20 -11.73 -8.95
CA PRO A 70 21.12 -11.74 -10.08
C PRO A 70 22.53 -12.21 -9.73
N ARG A 71 23.10 -13.02 -10.62
CA ARG A 71 24.50 -13.44 -10.60
C ARG A 71 25.41 -12.39 -11.26
N ASP A 72 25.11 -11.99 -12.49
CA ASP A 72 26.01 -11.11 -13.29
C ASP A 72 25.37 -9.78 -13.77
N GLU A 73 24.05 -9.70 -13.87
CA GLU A 73 23.33 -8.58 -14.55
C GLU A 73 22.85 -7.46 -13.61
N ARG A 74 23.53 -7.26 -12.48
CA ARG A 74 23.08 -6.33 -11.41
C ARG A 74 22.83 -4.90 -11.91
N ALA A 75 23.69 -4.38 -12.77
CA ALA A 75 23.57 -3.01 -13.28
C ALA A 75 22.36 -2.85 -14.19
N TYR A 76 22.16 -3.78 -15.12
CA TYR A 76 21.00 -3.80 -16.01
C TYR A 76 19.69 -3.91 -15.23
N LEU A 77 19.61 -4.82 -14.26
CA LEU A 77 18.41 -5.00 -13.44
C LEU A 77 18.11 -3.79 -12.56
N ARG A 78 19.12 -3.11 -12.02
CA ARG A 78 18.92 -1.85 -11.30
C ARG A 78 18.34 -0.77 -12.20
N GLN A 79 18.81 -0.66 -13.44
CA GLN A 79 18.26 0.28 -14.41
C GLN A 79 16.82 -0.08 -14.77
N ALA A 80 16.52 -1.36 -15.02
CA ALA A 80 15.18 -1.85 -15.31
C ALA A 80 14.21 -1.59 -14.15
N ALA A 81 14.61 -1.91 -12.91
CA ALA A 81 13.83 -1.65 -11.70
C ALA A 81 13.56 -0.15 -11.52
N SER A 82 14.56 0.70 -11.77
CA SER A 82 14.39 2.15 -11.71
C SER A 82 13.39 2.67 -12.76
N ALA A 83 13.44 2.13 -13.99
CA ALA A 83 12.50 2.48 -15.04
C ALA A 83 11.06 2.00 -14.71
N GLN A 84 10.94 0.80 -14.15
CA GLN A 84 9.66 0.25 -13.69
C GLN A 84 9.07 1.10 -12.56
N LEU A 85 9.87 1.48 -11.56
CA LEU A 85 9.43 2.34 -10.47
C LEU A 85 8.93 3.69 -10.99
N ARG A 86 9.64 4.33 -11.92
CA ARG A 86 9.19 5.59 -12.54
C ARG A 86 7.85 5.43 -13.24
N LYS A 87 7.67 4.32 -13.98
CA LYS A 87 6.39 4.02 -14.65
C LYS A 87 5.27 3.80 -13.63
N LEU A 88 5.53 3.09 -12.54
CA LEU A 88 4.56 2.85 -11.47
C LEU A 88 4.15 4.16 -10.80
N LEU A 89 5.10 5.02 -10.43
CA LEU A 89 4.83 6.33 -9.83
C LEU A 89 3.99 7.23 -10.75
N ALA A 90 4.33 7.27 -12.05
CA ALA A 90 3.53 8.01 -13.03
C ALA A 90 2.10 7.43 -13.16
N GLY A 91 1.97 6.11 -13.09
CA GLY A 91 0.68 5.41 -13.06
C GLY A 91 -0.15 5.78 -11.83
N ILE A 92 0.45 5.81 -10.64
CA ILE A 92 -0.23 6.23 -9.40
C ILE A 92 -0.78 7.65 -9.56
N VAL A 93 0.05 8.60 -10.00
CA VAL A 93 -0.37 9.99 -10.21
C VAL A 93 -1.53 10.07 -11.22
N HIS A 94 -1.41 9.37 -12.34
CA HIS A 94 -2.46 9.36 -13.36
C HIS A 94 -3.77 8.75 -12.84
N THR A 95 -3.71 7.65 -12.11
CA THR A 95 -4.89 6.99 -11.56
C THR A 95 -5.58 7.89 -10.53
N VAL A 96 -4.83 8.52 -9.63
CA VAL A 96 -5.35 9.48 -8.64
C VAL A 96 -5.94 10.74 -9.30
N GLU A 97 -5.37 11.19 -10.42
CA GLU A 97 -5.92 12.31 -11.20
C GLU A 97 -7.26 11.93 -11.87
N THR A 98 -7.37 10.69 -12.33
CA THR A 98 -8.51 10.21 -13.13
C THR A 98 -9.68 9.76 -12.27
N HIS A 99 -9.42 9.22 -11.08
CA HIS A 99 -10.43 8.71 -10.15
C HIS A 99 -10.40 9.57 -8.89
N ARG A 100 -11.14 10.67 -8.89
CA ARG A 100 -11.21 11.61 -7.76
C ARG A 100 -12.55 11.57 -7.04
N GLU A 101 -13.54 11.00 -7.70
CA GLU A 101 -14.94 10.99 -7.30
C GLU A 101 -15.22 10.10 -6.08
N HIS A 102 -14.34 9.16 -5.76
CA HIS A 102 -14.50 8.23 -4.65
C HIS A 102 -13.77 8.66 -3.37
N VAL A 103 -13.02 9.78 -3.41
CA VAL A 103 -12.33 10.32 -2.23
C VAL A 103 -13.37 10.87 -1.23
N PRO A 104 -13.41 10.38 0.02
CA PRO A 104 -14.37 10.85 1.02
C PRO A 104 -14.23 12.34 1.33
N ALA A 105 -15.30 12.96 1.82
CA ALA A 105 -15.22 14.32 2.33
C ALA A 105 -14.24 14.40 3.52
N ILE A 106 -13.46 15.48 3.59
CA ILE A 106 -12.57 15.73 4.74
C ILE A 106 -13.45 16.06 5.96
N THR A 107 -13.49 15.15 6.94
CA THR A 107 -14.34 15.26 8.14
C THR A 107 -13.56 15.63 9.41
N THR A 108 -12.22 15.80 9.32
CA THR A 108 -11.34 16.08 10.46
C THR A 108 -10.53 17.36 10.23
N ASN A 109 -10.15 18.02 11.32
CA ASN A 109 -9.15 19.10 11.32
C ASN A 109 -7.75 18.58 11.70
N GLU A 110 -7.55 17.26 11.72
CA GLU A 110 -6.24 16.64 11.98
C GLU A 110 -5.33 16.84 10.76
N GLY A 111 -4.01 16.84 10.97
CA GLY A 111 -3.04 17.09 9.89
C GLY A 111 -3.10 16.09 8.73
N ASN A 112 -3.62 14.88 8.97
CA ASN A 112 -3.93 13.90 7.94
C ASN A 112 -5.45 13.67 7.87
N PRO A 113 -6.15 14.12 6.80
CA PRO A 113 -7.60 14.01 6.69
C PRO A 113 -8.09 12.59 6.44
N PHE A 114 -7.22 11.66 6.05
CA PHE A 114 -7.55 10.26 5.78
C PHE A 114 -6.67 9.32 6.59
N PRO A 115 -7.19 8.65 7.64
CA PRO A 115 -6.41 7.65 8.36
C PRO A 115 -6.08 6.49 7.42
N TYR A 116 -4.81 6.33 7.08
CA TYR A 116 -4.32 5.12 6.42
C TYR A 116 -4.32 4.00 7.47
N GLN A 117 -4.84 2.82 7.14
CA GLN A 117 -4.60 1.64 7.97
C GLN A 117 -4.05 0.49 7.14
N SER A 118 -2.87 0.05 7.58
CA SER A 118 -2.21 -1.21 7.30
C SER A 118 -1.79 -1.48 5.86
N ILE A 119 -0.48 -1.68 5.70
CA ILE A 119 0.05 -2.61 4.73
C ILE A 119 -0.41 -4.02 5.15
N VAL A 120 -1.31 -4.62 4.37
CA VAL A 120 -1.72 -6.03 4.51
C VAL A 120 -0.88 -6.86 3.56
N MET A 121 -0.24 -7.90 4.10
CA MET A 121 0.49 -8.90 3.31
C MET A 121 -0.53 -9.86 2.71
N GLY A 122 -0.79 -9.76 1.41
CA GLY A 122 -1.70 -10.65 0.69
C GLY A 122 -0.97 -11.91 0.23
N HIS A 123 -1.39 -13.06 0.77
CA HIS A 123 -1.09 -14.37 0.21
C HIS A 123 -2.17 -14.74 -0.82
N ASP A 124 -1.71 -15.33 -1.94
CA ASP A 124 -2.46 -15.89 -3.08
C ASP A 124 -3.78 -15.23 -3.48
N VAL A 125 -3.77 -14.62 -4.68
CA VAL A 125 -5.00 -14.48 -5.46
C VAL A 125 -5.45 -15.89 -5.86
N GLN A 126 -6.21 -16.56 -4.99
CA GLN A 126 -7.09 -17.62 -5.46
C GLN A 126 -8.08 -16.96 -6.41
N ALA A 127 -7.92 -17.27 -7.69
CA ALA A 127 -8.87 -16.96 -8.73
C ALA A 127 -10.24 -17.52 -8.35
N ASN A 128 -11.12 -16.67 -7.82
CA ASN A 128 -12.55 -16.91 -7.85
C ASN A 128 -13.08 -16.26 -9.11
N HIS A 129 -13.01 -17.01 -10.22
CA HIS A 129 -14.00 -16.85 -11.27
C HIS A 129 -15.33 -17.35 -10.71
N ALA A 130 -16.31 -16.44 -10.67
CA ALA A 130 -17.72 -16.79 -10.71
C ALA A 130 -18.07 -17.46 -12.05
#